data_AF-A0A1G6X0X2-F1
#
_entry.id   AF-A0A1G6X0X2-F1
#
_cell.length_a   1.000
_cell.length_b   1.000
_cell.length_c   1.000
_cell.angle_alpha   90.00
_cell.angle_beta   90.00
_cell.angle_gamma   90.00
#
_symmetry.space_group_name_H-M   'P 1'
#
loop_
_entity.id
_entity.type
_entity.pdbx_description
1 polymer ?
#
loop_
_entity_poly.entity_id
_entity_poly.type
_entity_poly.pdbx_seq_one_letter_code
_entity_poly.pdbx_strand_id
1 'polypeptide(L)'
;MAAPRPVGSLDALLAGLLRGGQPVALGLDLPLGLPRAYAAGRAEAGFLEFMRGLAARPGFFEVSPGLETVSPERPFYPARGIKGMTRAAHAVALGFAGPEGLSRWCDRATAERPAGAPVFWTLGANQSGKAAITAWRDWLVPALTSGAPIRLWPFEGGLRALLAPGQAVLAEVYPAEALRQCGLRLTGSKRAQAPRRALAPALRAVLDERRVEPEPALVAAITDGFGADAAGEDRFDSVIGLLGLIAVLDGARPDFVPDDPWIRCWEGWVLGQTALPRGLTP
;
A
#
# COMPACT_ATOMS: atom_id res chain seq x y z
N MET A 1 -9.33 -14.36 -14.37
CA MET A 1 -8.53 -13.17 -14.02
C MET A 1 -8.06 -12.49 -15.29
N ALA A 2 -8.49 -11.25 -15.50
CA ALA A 2 -8.12 -10.43 -16.64
C ALA A 2 -6.68 -9.90 -16.56
N ALA A 3 -6.14 -9.45 -17.69
CA ALA A 3 -4.84 -8.78 -17.73
C ALA A 3 -4.89 -7.41 -17.02
N PRO A 4 -3.76 -6.93 -16.46
CA PRO A 4 -3.67 -5.60 -15.86
C PRO A 4 -4.04 -4.51 -16.87
N ARG A 5 -4.77 -3.51 -16.40
CA ARG A 5 -5.12 -2.31 -17.17
C ARG A 5 -4.96 -1.06 -16.30
N PRO A 6 -4.71 0.11 -16.90
CA PRO A 6 -4.78 1.37 -16.17
C PRO A 6 -6.12 1.52 -15.45
N VAL A 7 -6.09 2.09 -14.25
CA VAL A 7 -7.25 2.30 -13.38
C VAL A 7 -8.31 3.18 -14.06
N GLY A 8 -7.88 4.18 -14.83
CA GLY A 8 -8.76 5.17 -15.47
C GLY A 8 -9.10 6.31 -14.50
N SER A 9 -10.27 6.93 -14.69
CA SER A 9 -10.76 7.99 -13.81
C SER A 9 -11.12 7.45 -12.42
N LEU A 10 -10.61 8.10 -11.37
CA LEU A 10 -10.89 7.74 -9.98
C LEU A 10 -12.37 8.00 -9.62
N ASP A 11 -12.99 9.02 -10.22
CA ASP A 11 -14.41 9.34 -10.00
C ASP A 11 -15.35 8.21 -10.45
N ALA A 12 -14.96 7.49 -11.51
CA ALA A 12 -15.74 6.38 -12.06
C ALA A 12 -15.31 5.01 -11.51
N LEU A 13 -14.16 4.92 -10.84
CA LEU A 13 -13.56 3.66 -10.41
C LEU A 13 -14.50 2.87 -9.51
N LEU A 14 -14.99 3.50 -8.45
CA LEU A 14 -15.83 2.83 -7.44
C LEU A 14 -17.17 2.38 -8.03
N ALA A 15 -17.84 3.26 -8.79
CA ALA A 15 -19.08 2.91 -9.48
C ALA A 15 -18.88 1.75 -10.48
N GLY A 16 -17.73 1.71 -11.16
CA GLY A 16 -17.37 0.62 -12.06
C GLY A 16 -17.18 -0.71 -11.33
N LEU A 17 -16.47 -0.70 -10.20
CA LEU A 17 -16.22 -1.89 -9.38
C LEU A 17 -17.51 -2.44 -8.76
N LEU A 18 -18.40 -1.56 -8.29
CA LEU A 18 -19.63 -1.93 -7.57
C LEU A 18 -20.84 -2.20 -8.48
N ARG A 19 -20.71 -2.02 -9.80
CA ARG A 19 -21.83 -2.17 -10.76
C ARG A 19 -22.53 -3.53 -10.66
N GLY A 20 -21.79 -4.59 -10.33
CA GLY A 20 -22.33 -5.95 -10.18
C GLY A 20 -23.02 -6.22 -8.85
N GLY A 21 -23.04 -5.27 -7.91
CA GLY A 21 -23.63 -5.42 -6.57
C GLY A 21 -22.90 -6.40 -5.64
N GLN A 22 -21.87 -7.09 -6.13
CA GLN A 22 -21.06 -8.01 -5.32
C GLN A 22 -20.15 -7.24 -4.35
N PRO A 23 -19.76 -7.84 -3.21
CA PRO A 23 -18.68 -7.32 -2.40
C PRO A 23 -17.40 -7.20 -3.23
N VAL A 24 -16.69 -6.09 -3.06
CA VAL A 24 -15.39 -5.87 -3.71
C VAL A 24 -14.30 -5.83 -2.65
N ALA A 25 -13.24 -6.61 -2.84
CA ALA A 25 -11.99 -6.44 -2.13
C ALA A 25 -10.97 -5.78 -3.06
N LEU A 26 -10.32 -4.70 -2.62
CA LEU A 26 -9.37 -3.94 -3.41
C LEU A 26 -8.06 -3.76 -2.66
N GLY A 27 -6.99 -4.35 -3.20
CA GLY A 27 -5.63 -4.17 -2.70
C GLY A 27 -4.99 -2.91 -3.29
N LEU A 28 -4.41 -2.07 -2.44
CA LEU A 28 -3.76 -0.82 -2.83
C LEU A 28 -2.26 -0.88 -2.49
N ASP A 29 -1.40 -0.68 -3.49
CA ASP A 29 0.05 -0.52 -3.29
C ASP A 29 0.39 0.91 -2.86
N LEU A 30 -0.08 1.27 -1.66
CA LEU A 30 0.18 2.53 -1.01
C LEU A 30 -0.07 2.43 0.48
N PRO A 31 0.55 3.31 1.29
CA PRO A 31 0.31 3.32 2.72
C PRO A 31 -1.13 3.68 3.09
N LEU A 32 -1.74 2.86 3.94
CA LEU A 32 -2.96 3.19 4.67
C LEU A 32 -2.65 3.26 6.16
N GLY A 33 -2.63 4.48 6.70
CA GLY A 33 -2.30 4.75 8.11
C GLY A 33 -1.11 5.67 8.29
N LEU A 34 -0.82 6.01 9.54
CA LEU A 34 0.20 6.97 9.94
C LEU A 34 1.17 6.38 10.96
N PRO A 35 2.46 6.75 10.95
CA PRO A 35 3.41 6.35 11.98
C PRO A 35 2.95 6.77 13.38
N ARG A 36 3.13 5.90 14.37
CA ARG A 36 2.76 6.19 15.77
C ARG A 36 3.32 7.51 16.28
N ALA A 37 4.58 7.83 15.97
CA ALA A 37 5.21 9.06 16.42
C ALA A 37 4.56 10.32 15.85
N TYR A 38 3.97 10.23 14.64
CA TYR A 38 3.24 11.33 14.03
C TYR A 38 1.81 11.45 14.58
N ALA A 39 1.17 10.31 14.85
CA ALA A 39 -0.19 10.26 15.39
C ALA A 39 -0.25 10.60 16.90
N ALA A 40 0.86 10.46 17.62
CA ALA A 40 0.94 10.77 19.05
C ALA A 40 0.60 12.24 19.33
N GLY A 41 -0.33 12.48 20.26
CA GLY A 41 -0.75 13.83 20.66
C GLY A 41 -1.76 14.49 19.71
N ARG A 42 -2.21 13.79 18.66
CA ARG A 42 -3.29 14.26 17.80
C ARG A 42 -4.65 14.15 18.50
N ALA A 43 -5.55 15.07 18.17
CA ALA A 43 -6.89 15.15 18.77
C ALA A 43 -7.92 14.22 18.09
N GLU A 44 -7.70 13.87 16.82
CA GLU A 44 -8.60 12.96 16.10
C GLU A 44 -8.60 11.57 16.77
N ALA A 45 -9.72 10.85 16.76
CA ALA A 45 -9.83 9.55 17.42
C ALA A 45 -9.10 8.41 16.69
N GLY A 46 -8.64 8.65 15.46
CA GLY A 46 -7.97 7.65 14.63
C GLY A 46 -7.75 8.10 13.19
N PHE A 47 -7.16 7.22 12.38
CA PHE A 47 -6.78 7.48 11.00
C PHE A 47 -7.99 7.88 10.11
N LEU A 48 -9.15 7.27 10.30
CA LEU A 48 -10.34 7.59 9.49
C LEU A 48 -10.86 9.01 9.74
N GLU A 49 -10.91 9.44 11.00
CA GLU A 49 -11.30 10.80 11.34
C GLU A 49 -10.26 11.80 10.83
N PHE A 50 -8.98 11.50 11.03
CA PHE A 50 -7.88 12.28 10.47
C PHE A 50 -8.03 12.49 8.95
N MET A 51 -8.27 11.41 8.19
CA MET A 51 -8.46 11.44 6.74
C MET A 51 -9.65 12.31 6.34
N ARG A 52 -10.81 12.18 7.00
CA ARG A 52 -11.96 13.07 6.72
C ARG A 52 -11.63 14.55 6.96
N GLY A 53 -10.89 14.83 8.03
CA GLY A 53 -10.44 16.19 8.36
C GLY A 53 -9.42 16.78 7.37
N LEU A 54 -8.76 15.97 6.53
CA LEU A 54 -7.82 16.48 5.52
C LEU A 54 -8.50 17.27 4.40
N ALA A 55 -9.81 17.09 4.17
CA ALA A 55 -10.54 17.88 3.18
C ALA A 55 -10.49 19.39 3.46
N ALA A 56 -10.40 19.78 4.74
CA ALA A 56 -10.25 21.17 5.16
C ALA A 56 -8.78 21.64 5.24
N ARG A 57 -7.81 20.76 4.96
CA ARG A 57 -6.37 20.98 5.20
C ARG A 57 -5.54 20.58 3.97
N PRO A 58 -5.76 21.19 2.79
CA PRO A 58 -5.06 20.80 1.56
C PRO A 58 -3.54 20.94 1.65
N GLY A 59 -3.03 21.86 2.48
CA GLY A 59 -1.59 22.04 2.74
C GLY A 59 -0.88 20.80 3.26
N PHE A 60 -1.61 19.84 3.85
CA PHE A 60 -1.07 18.56 4.29
C PHE A 60 -0.39 17.77 3.17
N PHE A 61 -0.89 17.89 1.95
CA PHE A 61 -0.37 17.16 0.79
C PHE A 61 0.78 17.88 0.08
N GLU A 62 1.17 19.08 0.54
CA GLU A 62 2.29 19.79 -0.04
C GLU A 62 3.62 19.13 0.36
N VAL A 63 4.47 18.86 -0.63
CA VAL A 63 5.81 18.33 -0.36
C VAL A 63 6.75 19.48 -0.01
N SER A 64 7.37 19.43 1.16
CA SER A 64 8.31 20.43 1.65
C SER A 64 9.58 20.50 0.78
N PRO A 65 9.96 21.68 0.26
CA PRO A 65 11.19 21.86 -0.51
C PRO A 65 12.47 21.74 0.32
N GLY A 66 12.36 22.02 1.62
CA GLY A 66 13.45 21.99 2.60
C GLY A 66 12.92 21.66 4.00
N LEU A 67 13.83 21.29 4.90
CA LEU A 67 13.50 20.87 6.28
C LEU A 67 12.87 22.00 7.10
N GLU A 68 13.19 23.25 6.79
CA GLU A 68 12.64 24.47 7.41
C GLU A 68 11.14 24.65 7.19
N THR A 69 10.58 23.96 6.18
CA THR A 69 9.15 23.97 5.87
C THR A 69 8.45 22.66 6.24
N VAL A 70 9.18 21.71 6.85
CA VAL A 70 8.57 20.48 7.37
C VAL A 70 7.90 20.82 8.69
N SER A 71 6.64 20.42 8.83
CA SER A 71 5.88 20.53 10.07
C SER A 71 4.86 19.38 10.15
N PRO A 72 4.18 19.19 11.29
CA PRO A 72 3.06 18.25 11.36
C PRO A 72 1.99 18.52 10.29
N GLU A 73 1.74 19.79 9.94
CA GLU A 73 0.77 20.20 8.93
C GLU A 73 1.28 20.03 7.50
N ARG A 74 2.58 19.83 7.30
CA ARG A 74 3.21 19.60 5.99
C ARG A 74 4.36 18.58 6.13
N PRO A 75 4.04 17.30 6.32
CA PRO A 75 5.05 16.32 6.73
C PRO A 75 5.83 15.71 5.57
N PHE A 76 5.32 15.79 4.33
CA PHE A 76 5.94 15.15 3.18
C PHE A 76 7.23 15.84 2.76
N TYR A 77 8.31 15.08 2.65
CA TYR A 77 9.63 15.56 2.24
C TYR A 77 10.42 14.39 1.64
N PRO A 78 11.27 14.59 0.62
CA PRO A 78 11.67 15.86 0.00
C PRO A 78 11.02 16.12 -1.37
N ALA A 79 10.80 17.39 -1.71
CA ALA A 79 10.27 17.76 -3.03
C ALA A 79 11.27 17.48 -4.18
N ARG A 80 12.57 17.58 -3.90
CA ARG A 80 13.66 17.32 -4.85
C ARG A 80 14.91 16.85 -4.13
N GLY A 81 15.84 16.24 -4.86
CA GLY A 81 17.12 15.83 -4.30
C GLY A 81 17.95 17.04 -3.88
N ILE A 82 18.30 17.13 -2.60
CA ILE A 82 19.20 18.16 -2.07
C ILE A 82 20.34 17.50 -1.29
N LYS A 83 21.50 18.16 -1.22
CA LYS A 83 22.67 17.65 -0.47
C LYS A 83 22.33 17.56 1.02
N GLY A 84 22.71 16.46 1.67
CA GLY A 84 22.47 16.25 3.10
C GLY A 84 21.05 15.79 3.46
N MET A 85 20.20 15.53 2.46
CA MET A 85 18.86 14.97 2.62
C MET A 85 18.93 13.58 3.25
N THR A 86 18.45 13.45 4.50
CA THR A 86 18.42 12.18 5.23
C THR A 86 17.08 12.01 5.96
N ARG A 87 16.69 10.76 6.17
CA ARG A 87 15.51 10.42 7.00
C ARG A 87 15.70 10.84 8.46
N ALA A 88 16.94 10.83 8.96
CA ALA A 88 17.22 11.31 10.32
C ALA A 88 16.91 12.80 10.47
N ALA A 89 17.38 13.64 9.53
CA ALA A 89 17.08 15.07 9.57
C ALA A 89 15.59 15.37 9.37
N HIS A 90 14.90 14.60 8.52
CA HIS A 90 13.44 14.68 8.35
C HIS A 90 12.69 14.34 9.64
N ALA A 91 13.08 13.28 10.33
CA ALA A 91 12.50 12.90 11.62
C ALA A 91 12.70 13.99 12.68
N VAL A 92 13.90 14.57 12.76
CA VAL A 92 14.19 15.69 13.67
C VAL A 92 13.30 16.90 13.34
N ALA A 93 13.10 17.23 12.07
CA ALA A 93 12.24 18.34 11.67
C ALA A 93 10.76 18.12 12.04
N LEU A 94 10.32 16.86 12.16
CA LEU A 94 8.99 16.50 12.69
C LEU A 94 8.95 16.33 14.22
N GLY A 95 10.06 16.58 14.92
CA GLY A 95 10.16 16.45 16.37
C GLY A 95 10.23 15.00 16.86
N PHE A 96 10.61 14.05 16.01
CA PHE A 96 10.75 12.64 16.40
C PHE A 96 12.14 12.35 16.98
N ALA A 97 12.20 11.37 17.88
CA ALA A 97 13.45 10.93 18.50
C ALA A 97 14.46 10.32 17.50
N GLY A 98 13.98 9.82 16.35
CA GLY A 98 14.82 9.18 15.34
C GLY A 98 14.06 8.81 14.06
N PRO A 99 14.77 8.41 12.99
CA PRO A 99 14.19 8.06 11.69
C PRO A 99 13.13 6.95 11.73
N GLU A 100 13.15 6.10 12.75
CA GLU A 100 12.19 5.03 13.02
C GLU A 100 10.80 5.58 13.34
N GLY A 101 10.71 6.82 13.81
CA GLY A 101 9.46 7.55 14.04
C GLY A 101 8.73 7.89 12.74
N LEU A 102 9.42 7.90 11.59
CA LEU A 102 8.79 8.09 10.28
C LEU A 102 8.08 6.83 9.77
N SER A 103 8.34 5.68 10.37
CA SER A 103 7.87 4.38 9.88
C SER A 103 6.77 3.83 10.78
N ARG A 104 5.71 3.32 10.16
CA ARG A 104 4.76 2.45 10.85
C ARG A 104 5.41 1.13 11.19
N TRP A 105 4.81 0.35 12.07
CA TRP A 105 5.31 -1.00 12.33
C TRP A 105 5.40 -1.86 11.06
N CYS A 106 4.37 -1.87 10.22
CA CYS A 106 4.42 -2.64 8.97
C CYS A 106 5.54 -2.18 8.02
N ASP A 107 6.01 -0.94 8.10
CA ASP A 107 7.06 -0.44 7.22
C ASP A 107 8.47 -0.86 7.68
N ARG A 108 8.64 -1.29 8.92
CA ARG A 108 9.96 -1.64 9.49
C ARG A 108 10.50 -2.94 8.89
N ALA A 109 11.81 -3.11 8.99
CA ALA A 109 12.46 -4.34 8.58
C ALA A 109 11.98 -5.51 9.46
N THR A 110 11.73 -6.65 8.84
CA THR A 110 11.37 -7.90 9.52
C THR A 110 12.52 -8.90 9.39
N ALA A 111 12.41 -10.08 10.00
CA ALA A 111 13.38 -11.16 9.74
C ALA A 111 13.41 -11.56 8.25
N GLU A 112 12.33 -11.26 7.54
CA GLU A 112 11.96 -11.79 6.25
C GLU A 112 12.19 -10.82 5.09
N ARG A 113 12.19 -9.51 5.34
CA ARG A 113 12.41 -8.46 4.33
C ARG A 113 13.01 -7.18 4.91
N PRO A 114 13.68 -6.36 4.07
CA PRO A 114 14.11 -5.02 4.47
C PRO A 114 12.93 -4.08 4.77
N ALA A 115 13.24 -2.92 5.36
CA ALA A 115 12.27 -1.87 5.62
C ALA A 115 11.73 -1.26 4.30
N GLY A 116 10.44 -0.97 4.30
CA GLY A 116 9.78 -0.18 3.27
C GLY A 116 10.10 1.31 3.34
N ALA A 117 9.47 2.07 2.46
CA ALA A 117 9.57 3.53 2.47
C ALA A 117 8.66 4.12 3.55
N PRO A 118 9.17 5.04 4.40
CA PRO A 118 8.32 5.82 5.30
C PRO A 118 7.26 6.60 4.55
N VAL A 119 6.03 6.68 5.09
CA VAL A 119 4.87 7.33 4.46
C VAL A 119 5.17 8.73 3.94
N PHE A 120 5.90 9.53 4.72
CA PHE A 120 6.16 10.92 4.37
C PHE A 120 7.35 11.12 3.42
N TRP A 121 8.01 10.04 2.99
CA TRP A 121 9.18 10.12 2.12
C TRP A 121 8.82 10.05 0.64
N THR A 122 9.17 11.09 -0.13
CA THR A 122 8.67 11.30 -1.50
C THR A 122 9.69 11.12 -2.62
N LEU A 123 10.95 10.78 -2.32
CA LEU A 123 12.02 10.72 -3.32
C LEU A 123 12.82 9.41 -3.31
N GLY A 124 13.22 8.96 -4.50
CA GLY A 124 14.05 7.77 -4.69
C GLY A 124 13.24 6.54 -5.11
N ALA A 125 13.95 5.43 -5.37
CA ALA A 125 13.34 4.19 -5.84
C ALA A 125 12.45 3.49 -4.79
N ASN A 126 12.65 3.80 -3.51
CA ASN A 126 11.85 3.31 -2.39
C ASN A 126 11.15 4.50 -1.73
N GLN A 127 10.17 5.07 -2.43
CA GLN A 127 9.31 6.17 -1.95
C GLN A 127 7.86 5.71 -1.98
N SER A 128 7.10 6.02 -0.94
CA SER A 128 5.67 5.74 -0.84
C SER A 128 4.83 7.01 -0.72
N GLY A 129 5.46 8.15 -0.39
CA GLY A 129 4.73 9.39 -0.13
C GLY A 129 4.01 9.97 -1.33
N LYS A 130 4.52 9.83 -2.55
CA LYS A 130 3.78 10.30 -3.74
C LYS A 130 2.53 9.46 -4.00
N ALA A 131 2.60 8.15 -3.78
CA ALA A 131 1.44 7.27 -3.91
C ALA A 131 0.39 7.60 -2.84
N ALA A 132 0.83 7.82 -1.59
CA ALA A 132 -0.04 8.29 -0.51
C ALA A 132 -0.70 9.63 -0.87
N ILE A 133 0.07 10.65 -1.28
CA ILE A 133 -0.48 11.96 -1.67
C ILE A 133 -1.56 11.81 -2.74
N THR A 134 -1.25 11.18 -3.87
CA THR A 134 -2.18 11.05 -4.98
C THR A 134 -3.44 10.30 -4.56
N ALA A 135 -3.31 9.12 -3.94
CA ALA A 135 -4.47 8.31 -3.60
C ALA A 135 -5.30 8.92 -2.46
N TRP A 136 -4.66 9.49 -1.44
CA TRP A 136 -5.38 10.08 -0.31
C TRP A 136 -6.10 11.35 -0.76
N ARG A 137 -5.40 12.29 -1.39
CA ARG A 137 -5.96 13.57 -1.82
C ARG A 137 -7.02 13.41 -2.91
N ASP A 138 -6.71 12.63 -3.95
CA ASP A 138 -7.52 12.61 -5.17
C ASP A 138 -8.62 11.54 -5.13
N TRP A 139 -8.64 10.67 -4.11
CA TRP A 139 -9.65 9.62 -4.04
C TRP A 139 -10.15 9.30 -2.64
N LEU A 140 -9.29 8.90 -1.69
CA LEU A 140 -9.78 8.41 -0.39
C LEU A 140 -10.43 9.51 0.44
N VAL A 141 -9.84 10.70 0.51
CA VAL A 141 -10.44 11.83 1.23
C VAL A 141 -11.79 12.22 0.62
N PRO A 142 -11.94 12.47 -0.70
CA PRO A 142 -13.25 12.68 -1.33
C PRO A 142 -14.26 11.54 -1.11
N ALA A 143 -13.81 10.29 -1.18
CA ALA A 143 -14.69 9.13 -0.98
C ALA A 143 -15.20 9.05 0.47
N LEU A 144 -14.32 9.25 1.46
CA LEU A 144 -14.68 9.21 2.87
C LEU A 144 -15.57 10.38 3.29
N THR A 145 -15.41 11.56 2.69
CA THR A 145 -16.23 12.74 3.02
C THR A 145 -17.59 12.73 2.34
N SER A 146 -17.70 12.15 1.14
CA SER A 146 -18.98 11.97 0.44
C SER A 146 -19.80 10.78 0.96
N GLY A 147 -19.25 9.98 1.87
CA GLY A 147 -19.91 8.76 2.36
C GLY A 147 -19.98 7.67 1.31
N ALA A 148 -19.02 7.62 0.40
CA ALA A 148 -18.90 6.55 -0.58
C ALA A 148 -18.86 5.18 0.13
N PRO A 149 -19.39 4.11 -0.49
CA PRO A 149 -19.51 2.79 0.12
C PRO A 149 -18.17 2.03 0.16
N ILE A 150 -17.16 2.66 0.78
CA ILE A 150 -15.84 2.10 1.01
C ILE A 150 -15.65 1.79 2.49
N ARG A 151 -14.94 0.70 2.79
CA ARG A 151 -14.48 0.33 4.14
C ARG A 151 -12.96 0.16 4.10
N LEU A 152 -12.23 0.58 5.14
CA LEU A 152 -10.78 0.41 5.20
C LEU A 152 -10.39 -0.68 6.21
N TRP A 153 -9.72 -1.72 5.71
CA TRP A 153 -9.03 -2.69 6.56
C TRP A 153 -7.64 -2.15 6.94
N PRO A 154 -7.14 -2.36 8.19
CA PRO A 154 -7.77 -3.05 9.32
C PRO A 154 -8.60 -2.13 10.24
N PHE A 155 -8.78 -0.86 9.88
CA PHE A 155 -9.36 0.17 10.74
C PHE A 155 -10.81 -0.08 11.16
N GLU A 156 -11.57 -0.78 10.32
CA GLU A 156 -13.00 -1.00 10.53
C GLU A 156 -13.35 -2.46 10.88
N GLY A 157 -12.36 -3.33 11.00
CA GLY A 157 -12.57 -4.75 11.33
C GLY A 157 -11.73 -5.70 10.47
N GLY A 158 -12.01 -7.01 10.61
CA GLY A 158 -11.39 -8.06 9.80
C GLY A 158 -11.89 -8.03 8.35
N LEU A 159 -11.05 -8.47 7.41
CA LEU A 159 -11.29 -8.29 5.97
C LEU A 159 -12.60 -8.95 5.53
N ARG A 160 -12.81 -10.21 5.93
CA ARG A 160 -14.03 -10.96 5.55
C ARG A 160 -15.30 -10.38 6.15
N ALA A 161 -15.24 -9.86 7.38
CA ALA A 161 -16.38 -9.28 8.07
C ALA A 161 -16.82 -7.94 7.44
N LEU A 162 -15.91 -7.25 6.76
CA LEU A 162 -16.19 -6.01 6.06
C LEU A 162 -16.80 -6.22 4.66
N LEU A 163 -16.69 -7.41 4.08
CA LEU A 163 -17.22 -7.69 2.74
C LEU A 163 -18.74 -7.81 2.78
N ALA A 164 -19.41 -6.84 2.16
CA ALA A 164 -20.86 -6.83 1.99
C ALA A 164 -21.25 -6.40 0.57
N PRO A 165 -22.41 -6.85 0.05
CA PRO A 165 -22.92 -6.42 -1.25
C PRO A 165 -22.96 -4.90 -1.38
N GLY A 166 -22.51 -4.38 -2.52
CA GLY A 166 -22.45 -2.94 -2.78
C GLY A 166 -21.38 -2.17 -1.99
N GLN A 167 -20.48 -2.85 -1.27
CA GLN A 167 -19.35 -2.23 -0.58
C GLN A 167 -18.00 -2.64 -1.19
N ALA A 168 -17.06 -1.71 -1.19
CA ALA A 168 -15.66 -1.98 -1.50
C ALA A 168 -14.82 -1.92 -0.22
N VAL A 169 -14.13 -3.00 0.11
CA VAL A 169 -13.17 -3.07 1.20
C VAL A 169 -11.77 -2.85 0.64
N LEU A 170 -11.14 -1.78 1.09
CA LEU A 170 -9.81 -1.36 0.65
C LEU A 170 -8.80 -1.81 1.70
N ALA A 171 -7.73 -2.45 1.25
CA ALA A 171 -6.64 -2.91 2.09
C ALA A 171 -5.30 -2.52 1.47
N GLU A 172 -4.32 -2.18 2.30
CA GLU A 172 -2.96 -1.99 1.83
C GLU A 172 -2.36 -3.36 1.45
N VAL A 173 -1.79 -3.43 0.26
CA VAL A 173 -1.06 -4.60 -0.24
C VAL A 173 0.30 -4.13 -0.69
N TYR A 174 1.35 -4.84 -0.28
CA TYR A 174 2.71 -4.51 -0.67
C TYR A 174 3.25 -5.58 -1.64
N PRO A 175 3.43 -5.30 -2.95
CA PRO A 175 3.83 -6.29 -3.94
C PRO A 175 5.12 -7.02 -3.61
N ALA A 176 6.10 -6.36 -2.98
CA ALA A 176 7.34 -7.03 -2.56
C ALA A 176 7.09 -8.05 -1.43
N GLU A 177 6.15 -7.76 -0.53
CA GLU A 177 5.70 -8.72 0.48
C GLU A 177 4.92 -9.85 -0.20
N ALA A 178 3.91 -9.54 -1.02
CA ALA A 178 3.10 -10.53 -1.73
C ALA A 178 3.94 -11.47 -2.63
N LEU A 179 4.99 -10.96 -3.29
CA LEU A 179 5.93 -11.76 -4.08
C LEU A 179 6.51 -12.91 -3.23
N ARG A 180 6.96 -12.58 -2.02
CA ARG A 180 7.52 -13.56 -1.08
C ARG A 180 6.46 -14.51 -0.55
N GLN A 181 5.25 -14.00 -0.26
CA GLN A 181 4.12 -14.82 0.21
C GLN A 181 3.69 -15.85 -0.84
N CYS A 182 3.86 -15.53 -2.12
CA CYS A 182 3.66 -16.45 -3.24
C CYS A 182 4.87 -17.39 -3.49
N GLY A 183 5.92 -17.34 -2.66
CA GLY A 183 7.14 -18.14 -2.86
C GLY A 183 7.97 -17.72 -4.08
N LEU A 184 7.66 -16.58 -4.69
CA LEU A 184 8.31 -16.11 -5.91
C LEU A 184 9.60 -15.34 -5.57
N ARG A 185 10.61 -15.51 -6.42
CA ARG A 185 11.91 -14.82 -6.31
C ARG A 185 12.32 -14.27 -7.66
N LEU A 186 12.52 -12.96 -7.72
CA LEU A 186 13.09 -12.30 -8.89
C LEU A 186 14.61 -12.31 -8.81
N THR A 187 15.25 -12.87 -9.85
CA THR A 187 16.70 -12.79 -10.03
C THR A 187 17.01 -11.63 -10.97
N GLY A 188 17.46 -10.50 -10.41
CA GLY A 188 17.73 -9.27 -11.14
C GLY A 188 16.71 -8.17 -10.86
N SER A 189 16.79 -7.07 -11.62
CA SER A 189 15.93 -5.91 -11.42
C SER A 189 14.52 -6.15 -11.96
N LYS A 190 13.49 -5.90 -11.15
CA LYS A 190 12.08 -5.96 -11.59
C LYS A 190 11.74 -4.98 -12.71
N ARG A 191 12.52 -3.90 -12.85
CA ARG A 191 12.40 -2.94 -13.97
C ARG A 191 12.69 -3.60 -15.31
N ALA A 192 13.62 -4.55 -15.34
CA ALA A 192 13.95 -5.27 -16.55
C ALA A 192 12.87 -6.31 -16.87
N GLN A 193 12.52 -6.42 -18.16
CA GLN A 193 11.55 -7.41 -18.64
C GLN A 193 12.06 -8.84 -18.46
N ALA A 194 13.34 -9.10 -18.72
CA ALA A 194 13.90 -10.45 -18.71
C ALA A 194 13.73 -11.18 -17.35
N PRO A 195 14.02 -10.56 -16.18
CA PRO A 195 13.70 -11.16 -14.88
C PRO A 195 12.21 -11.47 -14.68
N ARG A 196 11.30 -10.57 -15.11
CA ARG A 196 9.85 -10.79 -15.04
C ARG A 196 9.42 -11.96 -15.92
N ARG A 197 9.95 -12.04 -17.15
CA ARG A 197 9.70 -13.14 -18.09
C ARG A 197 10.21 -14.48 -17.56
N ALA A 198 11.40 -14.50 -16.96
CA ALA A 198 11.96 -15.72 -16.38
C ALA A 198 11.11 -16.28 -15.22
N LEU A 199 10.32 -15.43 -14.56
CA LEU A 199 9.42 -15.83 -13.48
C LEU A 199 8.11 -16.48 -13.99
N ALA A 200 7.81 -16.41 -15.28
CA ALA A 200 6.54 -16.85 -15.85
C ALA A 200 6.11 -18.28 -15.45
N PRO A 201 6.98 -19.31 -15.48
CA PRO A 201 6.60 -20.66 -15.06
C PRO A 201 6.19 -20.73 -13.59
N ALA A 202 6.94 -20.07 -12.70
CA ALA A 202 6.63 -20.04 -11.27
C ALA A 202 5.34 -19.26 -10.99
N LEU A 203 5.13 -18.13 -11.67
CA LEU A 203 3.89 -17.36 -11.56
C LEU A 203 2.68 -18.16 -12.04
N ARG A 204 2.83 -18.98 -13.09
CA ARG A 204 1.76 -19.87 -13.55
C ARG A 204 1.44 -20.96 -12.52
N ALA A 205 2.45 -21.55 -11.90
CA ALA A 205 2.25 -22.51 -10.82
C ALA A 205 1.49 -21.90 -9.63
N VAL A 206 1.77 -20.64 -9.27
CA VAL A 206 1.01 -19.92 -8.23
C VAL A 206 -0.45 -19.69 -8.63
N LEU A 207 -0.73 -19.33 -9.89
CA LEU A 207 -2.11 -19.21 -10.38
C LEU A 207 -2.86 -20.54 -10.25
N ASP A 208 -2.21 -21.64 -10.65
CA ASP A 208 -2.80 -22.98 -10.60
C ASP A 208 -3.03 -23.44 -9.15
N GLU A 209 -2.05 -23.24 -8.24
CA GLU A 209 -2.17 -23.53 -6.81
C GLU A 209 -3.36 -22.80 -6.17
N ARG A 210 -3.59 -21.55 -6.60
CA ARG A 210 -4.68 -20.71 -6.12
C ARG A 210 -5.98 -20.86 -6.91
N ARG A 211 -6.03 -21.79 -7.87
CA ARG A 211 -7.21 -22.04 -8.72
C ARG A 211 -7.71 -20.76 -9.42
N VAL A 212 -6.78 -19.86 -9.75
CA VAL A 212 -7.09 -18.64 -10.50
C VAL A 212 -6.98 -18.95 -11.97
N GLU A 213 -8.09 -18.85 -12.71
CA GLU A 213 -8.10 -19.04 -14.15
C GLU A 213 -7.68 -17.75 -14.88
N PRO A 214 -6.48 -17.65 -15.49
CA PRO A 214 -6.08 -16.46 -16.22
C PRO A 214 -6.74 -16.40 -17.60
N GLU A 215 -7.21 -15.22 -18.00
CA GLU A 215 -7.64 -15.00 -19.39
C GLU A 215 -6.45 -15.06 -20.36
N PRO A 216 -6.68 -15.34 -21.66
CA PRO A 216 -5.59 -15.43 -22.65
C PRO A 216 -4.66 -14.22 -22.67
N ALA A 217 -5.20 -13.00 -22.47
CA ALA A 217 -4.41 -11.78 -22.40
C ALA A 217 -3.45 -11.74 -21.20
N LEU A 218 -3.87 -12.26 -20.03
CA LEU A 218 -3.01 -12.35 -18.86
C LEU A 218 -1.92 -13.41 -19.07
N VAL A 219 -2.26 -14.54 -19.70
CA VAL A 219 -1.27 -15.57 -20.06
C VAL A 219 -0.20 -15.02 -20.99
N ALA A 220 -0.60 -14.24 -22.00
CA ALA A 220 0.32 -13.56 -22.91
C ALA A 220 1.20 -12.55 -22.16
N ALA A 221 0.61 -11.73 -21.27
CA ALA A 221 1.35 -10.77 -20.45
C ALA A 221 2.39 -11.46 -19.55
N ILE A 222 2.03 -12.56 -18.89
CA ILE A 222 2.95 -13.34 -18.04
C ILE A 222 4.10 -13.90 -18.88
N THR A 223 3.79 -14.53 -20.02
CA THR A 223 4.78 -15.10 -20.93
C THR A 223 5.73 -14.04 -21.48
N ASP A 224 5.23 -12.84 -21.75
CA ASP A 224 6.06 -11.74 -22.23
C ASP A 224 6.88 -11.06 -21.11
N GLY A 225 6.55 -11.29 -19.84
CA GLY A 225 7.13 -10.57 -18.71
C GLY A 225 6.56 -9.17 -18.51
N PHE A 226 5.30 -8.96 -18.91
CA PHE A 226 4.52 -7.72 -18.76
C PHE A 226 5.06 -6.53 -19.57
N GLY A 227 5.69 -6.77 -20.72
CA GLY A 227 6.22 -5.73 -21.59
C GLY A 227 7.52 -5.09 -21.13
N ALA A 228 8.24 -4.50 -22.09
CA ALA A 228 9.51 -3.82 -21.90
C ALA A 228 9.40 -2.33 -21.55
N ASP A 229 8.19 -1.76 -21.64
CA ASP A 229 7.96 -0.34 -21.32
C ASP A 229 8.07 -0.04 -19.81
N ALA A 230 8.06 1.25 -19.48
CA ALA A 230 8.20 1.74 -18.11
C ALA A 230 7.07 1.28 -17.17
N ALA A 231 5.89 0.94 -17.69
CA ALA A 231 4.74 0.49 -16.90
C ALA A 231 4.75 -1.03 -16.66
N GLY A 232 5.72 -1.75 -17.24
CA GLY A 232 5.79 -3.20 -17.10
C GLY A 232 6.00 -3.68 -15.66
N GLU A 233 6.74 -2.92 -14.86
CA GLU A 233 6.90 -3.16 -13.42
C GLU A 233 5.54 -3.02 -12.69
N ASP A 234 4.80 -1.94 -12.97
CA ASP A 234 3.51 -1.69 -12.33
C ASP A 234 2.47 -2.76 -12.70
N ARG A 235 2.46 -3.20 -13.96
CA ARG A 235 1.60 -4.32 -14.41
C ARG A 235 1.95 -5.60 -13.66
N PHE A 236 3.22 -5.92 -13.52
CA PHE A 236 3.68 -7.07 -12.75
C PHE A 236 3.27 -6.97 -11.27
N ASP A 237 3.59 -5.86 -10.61
CA ASP A 237 3.31 -5.63 -9.19
C ASP A 237 1.80 -5.69 -8.89
N SER A 238 0.94 -5.22 -9.80
CA SER A 238 -0.52 -5.32 -9.66
C SER A 238 -1.04 -6.78 -9.64
N VAL A 239 -0.46 -7.67 -10.45
CA VAL A 239 -0.81 -9.10 -10.45
C VAL A 239 -0.34 -9.76 -9.17
N ILE A 240 0.90 -9.48 -8.76
CA ILE A 240 1.48 -10.03 -7.53
C ILE A 240 0.68 -9.59 -6.30
N GLY A 241 0.33 -8.30 -6.23
CA GLY A 241 -0.53 -7.77 -5.17
C GLY A 241 -1.90 -8.45 -5.15
N LEU A 242 -2.54 -8.64 -6.31
CA LEU A 242 -3.83 -9.33 -6.37
C LEU A 242 -3.74 -10.79 -5.92
N LEU A 243 -2.67 -11.52 -6.27
CA LEU A 243 -2.45 -12.88 -5.79
C LEU A 243 -2.25 -12.95 -4.27
N GLY A 244 -1.61 -11.93 -3.68
CA GLY A 244 -1.50 -11.78 -2.23
C GLY A 244 -2.87 -11.56 -1.57
N LEU A 245 -3.71 -10.70 -2.14
CA LEU A 245 -5.09 -10.49 -1.69
C LEU A 245 -5.94 -11.76 -1.79
N ILE A 246 -5.88 -12.46 -2.93
CA ILE A 246 -6.59 -13.74 -3.15
C ILE A 246 -6.15 -14.77 -2.11
N ALA A 247 -4.85 -14.86 -1.79
CA ALA A 247 -4.34 -15.74 -0.73
C ALA A 247 -5.11 -15.59 0.58
N VAL A 248 -5.41 -14.34 0.95
CA VAL A 248 -6.08 -14.01 2.19
C VAL A 248 -7.58 -14.28 2.10
N LEU A 249 -8.21 -13.91 0.99
CA LEU A 249 -9.63 -14.17 0.73
C LEU A 249 -9.96 -15.67 0.65
N ASP A 250 -9.02 -16.50 0.22
CA ASP A 250 -9.18 -17.95 0.17
C ASP A 250 -8.77 -18.64 1.48
N GLY A 251 -8.20 -17.90 2.43
CA GLY A 251 -7.75 -18.43 3.72
C GLY A 251 -6.43 -19.20 3.65
N ALA A 252 -5.75 -19.23 2.50
CA ALA A 252 -4.38 -19.74 2.39
C ALA A 252 -3.38 -18.88 3.19
N ARG A 253 -3.76 -17.65 3.53
CA ARG A 253 -3.01 -16.73 4.37
C ARG A 253 -3.95 -15.97 5.30
N PRO A 254 -3.58 -15.65 6.55
CA PRO A 254 -4.45 -14.88 7.44
C PRO A 254 -4.46 -13.39 7.07
N ASP A 255 -5.57 -12.71 7.35
CA ASP A 255 -5.66 -11.24 7.42
C ASP A 255 -5.12 -10.74 8.77
N PHE A 256 -3.97 -11.28 9.18
CA PHE A 256 -3.37 -11.03 10.49
C PHE A 256 -3.16 -9.53 10.73
N VAL A 257 -3.52 -9.10 11.94
CA VAL A 257 -3.24 -7.77 12.48
C VAL A 257 -2.65 -8.00 13.87
N PRO A 258 -1.45 -7.49 14.18
CA PRO A 258 -0.89 -7.64 15.52
C PRO A 258 -1.83 -7.07 16.60
N ASP A 259 -1.79 -7.64 17.80
CA ASP A 259 -2.62 -7.20 18.93
C ASP A 259 -2.06 -5.92 19.57
N ASP A 260 -2.06 -4.84 18.81
CA ASP A 260 -1.75 -3.49 19.27
C ASP A 260 -2.88 -2.55 18.81
N PRO A 261 -3.59 -1.88 19.74
CA PRO A 261 -4.67 -0.95 19.41
C PRO A 261 -4.24 0.17 18.44
N TRP A 262 -2.98 0.60 18.48
CA TRP A 262 -2.47 1.63 17.57
C TRP A 262 -2.48 1.18 16.11
N ILE A 263 -2.34 -0.11 15.84
CA ILE A 263 -2.39 -0.63 14.48
C ILE A 263 -3.80 -0.52 13.92
N ARG A 264 -4.81 -0.87 14.72
CA ARG A 264 -6.22 -0.79 14.30
C ARG A 264 -6.73 0.66 14.27
N CYS A 265 -6.13 1.54 15.04
CA CYS A 265 -6.59 2.92 15.16
C CYS A 265 -5.86 3.88 14.21
N TRP A 266 -4.54 3.72 14.03
CA TRP A 266 -3.67 4.71 13.39
C TRP A 266 -2.73 4.16 12.34
N GLU A 267 -1.95 3.12 12.66
CA GLU A 267 -0.85 2.68 11.80
C GLU A 267 -1.34 1.89 10.59
N GLY A 268 -2.40 1.09 10.74
CA GLY A 268 -2.78 0.12 9.71
C GLY A 268 -1.75 -1.00 9.55
N TRP A 269 -1.99 -1.88 8.59
CA TRP A 269 -1.14 -3.05 8.34
C TRP A 269 -1.10 -3.40 6.86
N VAL A 270 -0.11 -4.19 6.45
CA VAL A 270 -0.04 -4.76 5.09
C VAL A 270 -0.79 -6.08 5.09
N LEU A 271 -1.74 -6.24 4.16
CA LEU A 271 -2.56 -7.44 4.10
C LEU A 271 -1.72 -8.69 3.84
N GLY A 272 -1.96 -9.72 4.66
CA GLY A 272 -1.20 -10.96 4.64
C GLY A 272 0.16 -10.89 5.33
N GLN A 273 0.69 -9.72 5.71
CA GLN A 273 1.96 -9.68 6.45
C GLN A 273 1.78 -10.33 7.82
N THR A 274 2.59 -11.34 8.14
CA THR A 274 2.59 -12.02 9.45
C THR A 274 3.86 -11.73 10.24
N ALA A 275 4.95 -11.37 9.57
CA ALA A 275 6.22 -11.08 10.21
C ALA A 275 6.16 -9.74 10.94
N LEU A 276 6.58 -9.74 12.20
CA LEU A 276 6.74 -8.54 13.02
C LEU A 276 8.08 -7.84 12.72
N PRO A 277 8.18 -6.54 13.04
CA PRO A 277 9.46 -5.82 13.02
C PRO A 277 10.54 -6.56 13.81
N ARG A 278 11.79 -6.50 13.33
CA ARG A 278 12.93 -7.07 14.06
C ARG A 278 13.00 -6.49 15.48
N GLY A 279 13.23 -7.36 16.46
CA GLY A 279 13.33 -6.98 17.86
C GLY A 279 11.97 -6.87 18.59
N LEU A 280 10.85 -7.03 17.89
CA LEU A 280 9.55 -7.27 18.52
C LEU A 280 9.29 -8.77 18.59
N THR A 281 8.86 -9.24 19.76
CA THR A 281 8.36 -10.61 19.94
C THR A 281 6.82 -10.60 19.87
N PRO A 282 6.18 -11.67 19.35
CA PRO A 282 4.73 -11.77 19.28
C PRO A 282 4.04 -11.68 20.63
#